data_AF-A0A5M6CMJ6-F1
#
_entry.id   AF-A0A5M6CMJ6-F1
#
_cell.length_a   1.000
_cell.length_b   1.000
_cell.length_c   1.000
_cell.angle_alpha   90.00
_cell.angle_beta   90.00
_cell.angle_gamma   90.00
#
_symmetry.space_group_name_H-M   'P 1'
#
loop_
_entity.id
_entity.type
_entity.pdbx_description
1 polymer ?
#
loop_
_entity_poly.entity_id
_entity_poly.type
_entity_poly.pdbx_seq_one_letter_code
_entity_poly.pdbx_strand_id
1 'polypeptide(L)'
;MGVVFGLINFTDNNLDYKFFNKYCFENNIELAYDYPEDKLIATRTIAGLKITNENGIEVKGLGNQISGMDGDEFEVILEGVPYPFFEEEFPHHVKAYNEQFKES
;
A
#
# COMPACT_ATOMS: atom_id res chain seq x y z
N MET A 1 15.94 -3.70 0.94
CA MET A 1 14.61 -3.37 1.50
C MET A 1 13.61 -3.58 0.40
N GLY A 2 12.47 -4.21 0.70
CA GLY A 2 11.47 -4.55 -0.30
C GLY A 2 10.37 -3.49 -0.42
N VAL A 3 9.66 -3.50 -1.55
CA VAL A 3 8.41 -2.79 -1.75
C VAL A 3 7.33 -3.83 -2.03
N VAL A 4 6.18 -3.70 -1.39
CA VAL A 4 5.04 -4.63 -1.52
C VAL A 4 3.83 -3.84 -1.99
N PHE A 5 3.10 -4.42 -2.95
CA PHE A 5 1.83 -3.92 -3.44
C PHE A 5 0.74 -4.92 -3.03
N GLY A 6 -0.42 -4.42 -2.64
CA GLY A 6 -1.55 -5.26 -2.27
C GLY A 6 -2.87 -4.63 -2.68
N LEU A 7 -3.71 -5.40 -3.35
CA LEU A 7 -5.08 -5.01 -3.65
C LEU A 7 -5.87 -4.87 -2.35
N ILE A 8 -6.63 -3.78 -2.20
CA ILE A 8 -7.48 -3.56 -1.03
C ILE A 8 -8.90 -4.04 -1.34
N ASN A 9 -9.34 -5.05 -0.59
CA ASN A 9 -10.75 -5.43 -0.55
C ASN A 9 -11.40 -4.76 0.66
N PHE A 10 -12.17 -3.70 0.42
CA PHE A 10 -12.83 -2.98 1.49
C PHE A 10 -13.96 -3.80 2.12
N THR A 11 -14.02 -3.79 3.45
CA THR A 11 -15.14 -4.35 4.22
C THR A 11 -16.27 -3.33 4.42
N ASP A 12 -15.98 -2.04 4.24
CA ASP A 12 -16.95 -0.94 4.25
C ASP A 12 -17.07 -0.33 2.85
N ASN A 13 -18.30 -0.15 2.39
CA ASN A 13 -18.61 0.38 1.05
C ASN A 13 -18.39 1.90 0.91
N ASN A 14 -18.08 2.60 2.00
CA ASN A 14 -17.89 4.06 1.99
C ASN A 14 -16.43 4.50 1.85
N LEU A 15 -15.51 3.57 1.58
CA LEU A 15 -14.08 3.85 1.41
C LEU A 15 -13.78 4.18 -0.06
N ASP A 16 -14.28 5.33 -0.51
CA ASP A 16 -14.15 5.86 -1.87
C ASP A 16 -13.14 7.02 -1.95
N TYR A 17 -12.96 7.58 -3.15
CA TYR A 17 -12.15 8.77 -3.39
C TYR A 17 -12.49 9.92 -2.43
N LYS A 18 -13.78 10.17 -2.18
CA LYS A 18 -14.21 11.28 -1.31
C LYS A 18 -13.79 11.03 0.13
N PHE A 19 -13.89 9.79 0.59
CA PHE A 19 -13.41 9.39 1.90
C PHE A 19 -11.92 9.66 2.03
N PHE A 20 -11.09 9.15 1.11
CA PHE A 20 -9.64 9.31 1.20
C PHE A 20 -9.20 10.78 1.06
N ASN A 21 -9.81 11.53 0.14
CA ASN A 21 -9.54 12.96 -0.03
C ASN A 21 -9.86 13.74 1.26
N LYS A 22 -11.05 13.52 1.82
CA LYS A 22 -11.47 14.16 3.08
C LYS A 22 -10.58 13.75 4.25
N TYR A 23 -10.30 12.46 4.39
CA TYR A 23 -9.45 11.94 5.46
C TYR A 23 -8.06 12.55 5.40
N CYS A 24 -7.46 12.64 4.20
CA CYS A 24 -6.14 13.24 4.05
C CYS A 24 -6.15 14.74 4.39
N PHE A 25 -7.17 15.46 3.94
CA PHE A 25 -7.34 16.88 4.27
C PHE A 25 -7.46 17.09 5.80
N GLU A 26 -8.34 16.34 6.47
CA GLU A 26 -8.58 16.48 7.92
C GLU A 26 -7.36 16.11 8.77
N ASN A 27 -6.50 15.20 8.28
CA ASN A 27 -5.32 14.72 8.99
C ASN A 27 -4.01 15.38 8.50
N ASN A 28 -4.06 16.38 7.63
CA ASN A 28 -2.89 17.03 7.02
C ASN A 28 -1.92 16.03 6.35
N ILE A 29 -2.47 15.03 5.67
CA ILE A 29 -1.70 14.06 4.89
C ILE A 29 -1.55 14.63 3.47
N GLU A 30 -0.30 14.75 3.03
CA GLU A 30 0.01 15.16 1.65
C GLU A 30 -0.50 14.10 0.66
N LEU A 31 -0.99 14.55 -0.50
CA LEU A 31 -1.33 13.66 -1.61
C LEU A 31 -0.17 13.60 -2.59
N ALA A 32 0.16 12.40 -3.08
CA ALA A 32 1.12 12.22 -4.16
C ALA A 32 0.54 12.74 -5.48
N TYR A 33 -0.75 12.51 -5.70
CA TYR A 33 -1.54 13.12 -6.77
C TYR A 33 -3.03 13.11 -6.41
N ASP A 34 -3.76 14.05 -7.00
CA ASP A 34 -5.20 14.23 -6.82
C ASP A 34 -5.83 14.63 -8.16
N TYR A 35 -6.64 13.75 -8.74
CA TYR A 35 -7.33 13.96 -10.02
C TYR A 35 -8.85 13.81 -9.80
N PRO A 36 -9.55 14.88 -9.38
CA PRO A 36 -10.96 14.81 -9.02
C PRO A 36 -11.90 14.45 -10.16
N GLU A 37 -11.54 14.77 -11.41
CA GLU A 37 -12.35 14.48 -12.60
C GLU A 37 -12.48 12.96 -12.83
N ASP A 38 -11.37 12.24 -12.66
CA ASP A 38 -11.31 10.79 -12.76
C ASP A 38 -11.61 10.11 -11.41
N LYS A 39 -11.68 10.90 -10.32
CA LYS A 39 -11.73 10.41 -8.93
C LYS A 39 -10.57 9.47 -8.60
N LEU A 40 -9.40 9.81 -9.11
CA LEU A 40 -8.15 9.09 -8.91
C LEU A 40 -7.32 9.84 -7.86
N ILE A 41 -6.85 9.12 -6.84
CA ILE A 41 -6.09 9.70 -5.74
C ILE A 41 -4.96 8.77 -5.31
N ALA A 42 -3.84 9.37 -4.91
CA ALA A 42 -2.83 8.69 -4.14
C ALA A 42 -2.39 9.52 -2.95
N THR A 43 -2.31 8.87 -1.80
CA THR A 43 -1.82 9.49 -0.57
C THR A 43 -0.29 9.47 -0.52
N ARG A 44 0.30 10.29 0.35
CA ARG A 44 1.62 10.01 0.94
C ARG A 44 1.45 9.15 2.19
N THR A 45 2.54 8.96 2.94
CA THR A 45 2.58 8.21 4.20
C THR A 45 1.47 8.61 5.16
N ILE A 46 0.60 7.65 5.45
CA ILE A 46 -0.44 7.76 6.46
C ILE A 46 0.13 7.18 7.75
N ALA A 47 0.56 8.03 8.67
CA ALA A 47 1.19 7.58 9.93
C ALA A 47 0.27 6.71 10.80
N GLY A 48 -1.05 6.89 10.68
CA GLY A 48 -2.05 6.09 11.40
C GLY A 48 -2.44 4.78 10.71
N LEU A 49 -1.96 4.50 9.49
CA LEU A 49 -2.28 3.28 8.76
C LEU A 49 -1.43 2.13 9.28
N LYS A 50 -2.09 1.08 9.74
CA LYS A 50 -1.46 -0.16 10.21
C LYS A 50 -1.81 -1.29 9.27
N ILE A 51 -0.79 -1.95 8.73
CA ILE A 51 -0.93 -3.16 7.91
C ILE A 51 -0.49 -4.34 8.75
N THR A 52 -1.32 -5.37 8.86
CA THR A 52 -1.02 -6.59 9.62
C THR A 52 -1.18 -7.83 8.76
N ASN A 53 -0.39 -8.86 9.02
CA ASN A 53 -0.65 -10.18 8.47
C ASN A 53 -1.84 -10.87 9.18
N GLU A 54 -2.18 -12.07 8.75
CA GLU A 54 -3.29 -12.88 9.28
C GLU A 54 -3.19 -13.17 10.79
N ASN A 55 -1.98 -13.13 11.35
CA ASN A 55 -1.72 -13.34 12.78
C ASN A 55 -1.81 -12.03 13.59
N GLY A 56 -2.15 -10.90 12.96
CA GLY A 56 -2.21 -9.58 13.59
C GLY A 56 -0.84 -8.93 13.82
N ILE A 57 0.23 -9.51 13.26
CA ILE A 57 1.58 -8.95 13.35
C ILE A 57 1.70 -7.82 12.33
N GLU A 58 2.17 -6.66 12.79
CA GLU A 58 2.34 -5.49 11.94
C GLU A 58 3.50 -5.67 10.95
N VAL A 59 3.19 -5.47 9.67
CA VAL A 59 4.17 -5.44 8.59
C VAL A 59 4.75 -4.03 8.52
N LYS A 60 5.92 -3.83 9.13
CA LYS A 60 6.54 -2.50 9.21
C LYS A 60 7.32 -2.17 7.94
N GLY A 61 7.00 -1.03 7.34
CA GLY A 61 7.78 -0.37 6.29
C GLY A 61 8.32 0.99 6.75
N LEU A 62 9.12 1.63 5.90
CA LEU A 62 9.52 3.04 6.06
C LEU A 62 8.39 4.01 5.67
N GLY A 63 7.49 3.58 4.79
CA GLY A 63 6.38 4.39 4.29
C GLY A 63 5.23 3.50 3.83
N ASN A 64 4.04 4.09 3.75
CA ASN A 64 2.87 3.43 3.21
C ASN A 64 2.10 4.40 2.31
N GLN A 65 1.28 3.88 1.41
CA GLN A 65 0.47 4.70 0.52
C GLN A 65 -0.80 3.94 0.17
N ILE A 66 -1.91 4.66 0.03
CA ILE A 66 -3.13 4.17 -0.61
C ILE A 66 -3.27 4.89 -1.95
N SER A 67 -3.54 4.14 -3.01
CA SER A 67 -3.65 4.63 -4.37
C SER A 67 -4.83 3.95 -5.05
N GLY A 68 -5.63 4.68 -5.81
CA GLY A 68 -6.76 4.08 -6.52
C GLY A 68 -7.80 5.07 -7.01
N MET A 69 -8.85 4.52 -7.60
CA MET A 69 -9.91 5.27 -8.28
C MET A 69 -11.27 4.62 -8.05
N ASP A 70 -12.34 5.40 -7.84
CA ASP A 70 -13.71 4.86 -7.62
C ASP A 70 -14.17 3.90 -8.74
N GLY A 71 -13.76 4.17 -9.98
CA GLY A 71 -14.13 3.39 -11.16
C GLY A 71 -13.26 2.14 -11.37
N ASP A 72 -12.28 1.90 -10.51
CA ASP A 72 -11.33 0.80 -10.57
C ASP A 72 -10.97 0.35 -9.15
N GLU A 73 -9.86 -0.38 -9.00
CA GLU A 73 -9.41 -0.91 -7.73
C GLU A 73 -8.56 0.09 -6.92
N PHE A 74 -8.52 -0.10 -5.60
CA PHE A 74 -7.58 0.55 -4.70
C PHE A 74 -6.48 -0.44 -4.29
N GLU A 75 -5.25 0.07 -4.19
CA GLU A 75 -4.07 -0.65 -3.74
C GLU A 75 -3.44 0.02 -2.52
N VAL A 76 -2.81 -0.80 -1.69
CA VAL A 76 -1.90 -0.37 -0.63
C VAL A 76 -0.47 -0.68 -1.07
N ILE A 77 0.41 0.29 -0.86
CA ILE A 77 1.83 0.19 -1.13
C ILE A 77 2.54 0.29 0.20
N LEU A 78 3.43 -0.66 0.49
CA LEU A 78 4.30 -0.63 1.66
C LEU A 78 5.75 -0.55 1.19
N GLU A 79 6.42 0.54 1.55
CA GLU A 79 7.76 0.84 1.11
C GLU A 79 8.78 0.50 2.18
N GLY A 80 9.93 -0.02 1.77
CA GLY A 80 11.07 -0.17 2.66
C GLY A 80 10.86 -1.25 3.73
N VAL A 81 10.18 -2.35 3.39
CA VAL A 81 10.06 -3.50 4.30
C VAL A 81 11.46 -4.08 4.56
N PRO A 82 11.91 -4.17 5.83
CA PRO A 82 13.27 -4.58 6.15
C PRO A 82 13.47 -6.09 5.98
N TYR A 83 14.71 -6.50 5.73
CA TYR A 83 15.14 -7.88 5.90
C TYR A 83 15.34 -8.17 7.41
N PRO A 84 15.04 -9.37 7.93
CA PRO A 84 14.56 -10.58 7.22
C PRO A 84 13.05 -10.61 6.96
N PHE A 85 12.29 -9.71 7.59
CA PHE A 85 10.82 -9.72 7.58
C PHE A 85 10.22 -9.79 6.17
N PHE A 86 10.78 -9.07 5.20
CA PHE A 86 10.34 -9.15 3.81
C PHE A 86 10.46 -10.55 3.20
N GLU A 87 11.54 -11.29 3.48
CA GLU A 87 11.72 -12.65 2.97
C GLU A 87 10.82 -13.65 3.68
N GLU A 88 10.59 -13.46 4.98
CA GLU A 88 9.73 -14.31 5.79
C GLU A 88 8.25 -14.19 5.38
N GLU A 89 7.74 -12.97 5.21
CA GLU A 89 6.35 -12.73 4.83
C GLU A 89 6.10 -12.89 3.32
N PHE A 90 7.12 -12.60 2.49
CA PHE A 90 6.99 -12.64 1.03
C PHE A 90 8.05 -13.52 0.35
N PRO A 91 8.17 -14.81 0.74
CA PRO A 91 9.23 -15.69 0.24
C PRO A 91 9.11 -15.95 -1.27
N HIS A 92 7.90 -15.90 -1.81
CA HIS A 92 7.63 -16.07 -3.24
C HIS A 92 8.19 -14.90 -4.08
N HIS A 93 8.16 -13.66 -3.56
CA HIS A 93 8.78 -12.52 -4.22
C HIS A 93 10.31 -12.66 -4.27
N VAL A 94 10.92 -13.04 -3.14
CA VAL A 94 12.38 -13.26 -3.07
C VAL A 94 12.82 -14.40 -3.99
N LYS A 95 12.07 -15.51 -4.00
CA LYS A 95 12.34 -16.65 -4.88
C LYS A 95 12.26 -16.24 -6.35
N ALA A 96 11.18 -15.58 -6.77
CA ALA A 96 11.00 -15.15 -8.15
C ALA A 96 12.12 -14.20 -8.60
N TYR A 97 12.52 -13.25 -7.75
CA TYR A 97 13.66 -12.38 -8.03
C TYR A 97 14.96 -13.18 -8.22
N ASN A 98 15.29 -14.07 -7.29
CA ASN A 98 16.52 -14.87 -7.37
C ASN A 98 16.54 -15.80 -8.58
N GLU A 99 15.40 -16.32 -9.02
CA GLU A 99 15.29 -17.19 -10.21
C GLU A 99 15.60 -16.45 -11.52
N GLN A 100 15.30 -15.15 -11.62
CA GLN A 100 15.65 -14.34 -12.80
C GLN A 100 17.16 -14.28 -13.06
N PHE A 101 18.00 -14.47 -12.03
CA PHE A 101 19.46 -14.42 -12.15
C PHE A 101 20.13 -15.79 -12.20
N LYS A 102 19.38 -16.89 -12.06
CA LYS A 102 19.93 -18.26 -12.11
C LYS A 102 20.23 -18.76 -13.52
N GLU A 103 19.74 -18.10 -14.56
CA GLU A 103 20.02 -18.42 -15.97
C GLU A 103 21.17 -17.57 -16.57
N SER A 104 22.08 -17.04 -15.74
CA SER A 104 23.30 -16.31 -16.19
C SER A 104 24.53 -17.22 -16.29
#